data_AF-A0A817CQV3-F1
#
_entry.id   AF-A0A817CQV3-F1
#
_cell.length_a   1.000
_cell.length_b   1.000
_cell.length_c   1.000
_cell.angle_alpha   90.00
_cell.angle_beta   90.00
_cell.angle_gamma   90.00
#
_symmetry.space_group_name_H-M   'P 1'
#
loop_
_entity.id
_entity.type
_entity.pdbx_description
1 polymer ?
#
loop_
_entity_poly.entity_id
_entity_poly.type
_entity_poly.pdbx_seq_one_letter_code
_entity_poly.pdbx_strand_id
1 'polypeptide(L)'
;MTSTIECLEFNCWFNYKQLKKIEKECLYSPLFYSSINNTTWRLQVDRLHPTVLGIYLTLIDGAPCTLCSYKLSMITNTKPSLLIFINKCTQQRIFPSNGFSWGFENFCTRRELKDERHLICDPKTKLINVRCTISIEILTPNNITDDHHLATDLFHTRSLELWIEFLKRNNDLPELTNRVNREIENNLK
;
A
#
# COMPACT_ATOMS: atom_id res chain seq x y z
N MET A 1 -1.25 -11.87 26.76
CA MET A 1 -0.66 -10.86 25.88
C MET A 1 -1.67 -9.73 25.74
N THR A 2 -1.27 -8.48 26.02
CA THR A 2 -2.11 -7.30 25.79
C THR A 2 -1.71 -6.70 24.45
N SER A 3 -2.48 -6.96 23.41
CA SER A 3 -2.36 -6.23 22.15
C SER A 3 -3.35 -5.07 22.15
N THR A 4 -2.92 -3.92 21.64
CA THR A 4 -3.78 -2.75 21.46
C THR A 4 -4.09 -2.61 19.99
N ILE A 5 -5.38 -2.60 19.66
CA ILE A 5 -5.87 -2.34 18.31
C ILE A 5 -6.15 -0.85 18.19
N GLU A 6 -5.54 -0.22 17.20
CA GLU A 6 -5.76 1.18 16.86
C GLU A 6 -6.48 1.30 15.51
N CYS A 7 -7.54 2.10 15.47
CA CYS A 7 -8.27 2.42 14.24
C CYS A 7 -8.00 3.87 13.86
N LEU A 8 -7.39 4.07 12.70
CA LEU A 8 -6.97 5.38 12.21
C LEU A 8 -7.68 5.71 10.90
N GLU A 9 -8.12 6.96 10.75
CA GLU A 9 -8.64 7.48 9.48
C GLU A 9 -7.82 8.70 9.03
N PHE A 10 -7.36 8.66 7.78
CA PHE A 10 -6.56 9.71 7.16
C PHE A 10 -7.20 10.12 5.84
N ASN A 11 -7.28 11.42 5.59
CA ASN A 11 -7.76 11.99 4.33
C ASN A 11 -6.60 12.75 3.67
N CYS A 12 -6.26 12.36 2.45
CA CYS A 12 -5.11 12.86 1.71
C CYS A 12 -5.53 13.52 0.41
N TRP A 13 -4.93 14.67 0.11
CA TRP A 13 -5.29 15.45 -1.08
C TRP A 13 -4.22 15.31 -2.15
N PHE A 14 -4.60 14.83 -3.33
CA PHE A 14 -3.72 14.69 -4.47
C PHE A 14 -4.18 15.56 -5.63
N ASN A 15 -3.23 16.16 -6.36
CA ASN A 15 -3.56 16.94 -7.55
C ASN A 15 -3.97 16.01 -8.70
N TYR A 16 -5.17 16.22 -9.25
CA TYR A 16 -5.66 15.42 -10.36
C TYR A 16 -4.75 15.42 -11.60
N LYS A 17 -4.10 16.55 -11.91
CA LYS A 17 -3.19 16.63 -13.05
C LYS A 17 -1.97 15.72 -12.83
N GLN A 18 -1.46 15.62 -11.61
CA GLN A 18 -0.33 14.74 -11.30
C GLN A 18 -0.76 13.27 -11.40
N LEU A 19 -1.91 12.90 -10.84
CA LEU A 19 -2.45 11.53 -10.91
C LEU A 19 -2.61 11.02 -12.36
N LYS A 20 -2.98 11.89 -13.29
CA LYS A 20 -3.13 11.53 -14.70
C LYS A 20 -1.83 11.31 -15.48
N LYS A 21 -0.70 11.84 -15.01
CA LYS A 21 0.57 11.63 -15.71
C LYS A 21 0.98 10.18 -15.61
N ILE A 22 1.59 9.66 -16.67
CA ILE A 22 2.33 8.39 -16.63
C ILE A 22 3.76 8.78 -16.31
N GLU A 23 4.24 8.37 -15.14
CA GLU A 23 5.51 8.83 -14.59
C GLU A 23 6.06 7.77 -13.65
N LYS A 24 7.38 7.54 -13.72
CA LYS A 24 8.07 6.53 -12.90
C LYS A 24 8.11 6.91 -11.41
N GLU A 25 8.13 8.21 -11.12
CA GLU A 25 8.12 8.71 -9.75
C GLU A 25 6.73 8.56 -9.13
N CYS A 26 6.67 7.90 -7.97
CA CYS A 26 5.46 7.80 -7.18
C CYS A 26 5.06 9.15 -6.60
N LEU A 27 3.76 9.39 -6.43
CA LEU A 27 3.29 10.50 -5.58
C LEU A 27 3.16 10.00 -4.15
N TYR A 28 3.52 10.85 -3.21
CA TYR A 28 3.42 10.54 -1.79
C TYR A 28 2.48 11.53 -1.13
N SER A 29 1.65 11.03 -0.20
CA SER A 29 0.96 11.89 0.74
C SER A 29 1.94 12.51 1.74
N PRO A 30 1.50 13.50 2.54
CA PRO A 30 2.12 13.79 3.83
C PRO A 30 2.22 12.54 4.71
N LEU A 31 3.08 12.60 5.73
CA LEU A 31 3.20 11.54 6.73
C LEU A 31 2.01 11.55 7.69
N PHE A 32 1.61 10.36 8.14
CA PHE A 32 0.61 10.17 9.18
C PHE A 32 1.22 9.41 10.35
N TYR A 33 0.83 9.76 11.57
CA TYR A 33 1.38 9.17 12.77
C TYR A 33 0.29 8.40 13.50
N SER A 34 0.63 7.21 13.99
CA SER A 34 -0.24 6.49 14.91
C SER A 34 -0.13 7.07 16.31
N SER A 35 -1.22 7.03 17.07
CA SER A 35 -1.37 7.73 18.35
C SER A 35 -0.64 7.01 19.48
N ILE A 36 -0.53 5.68 19.40
CA ILE A 36 -0.17 4.85 20.55
C ILE A 36 1.31 4.43 20.55
N ASN A 37 1.94 4.29 19.38
CA ASN A 37 3.21 3.55 19.27
C ASN A 37 4.19 4.10 18.20
N ASN A 38 4.10 5.39 17.87
CA ASN A 38 5.04 6.10 16.99
C ASN A 38 5.25 5.46 15.60
N THR A 39 4.26 4.74 15.05
CA THR A 39 4.36 4.29 13.66
C THR A 39 4.04 5.44 12.73
N THR A 40 4.88 5.61 11.72
CA THR A 40 4.76 6.65 10.71
C THR A 40 4.40 6.00 9.39
N TRP A 41 3.32 6.48 8.78
CA TRP A 41 2.74 5.91 7.57
C TRP A 41 2.67 6.96 6.47
N ARG A 42 2.58 6.52 5.22
CA ARG A 42 2.19 7.37 4.10
C ARG A 42 1.42 6.59 3.05
N LEU A 43 0.66 7.29 2.21
CA LEU A 43 0.16 6.74 0.97
C LEU A 43 1.17 6.97 -0.15
N GLN A 44 1.37 5.94 -0.95
CA GLN A 44 2.14 5.95 -2.19
C GLN A 44 1.17 5.69 -3.35
N VAL A 45 1.19 6.56 -4.35
CA VAL A 45 0.43 6.38 -5.60
C VAL A 45 1.41 6.05 -6.72
N ASP A 46 1.29 4.85 -7.26
CA ASP A 46 2.00 4.43 -8.45
C ASP A 46 1.23 4.84 -9.70
N ARG A 47 1.94 5.50 -10.61
CA ARG A 47 1.43 6.08 -11.85
C ARG A 47 2.19 5.58 -13.07
N LEU A 48 3.08 4.60 -12.93
CA LEU A 48 3.85 4.10 -14.06
C LEU A 48 2.98 3.33 -15.05
N HIS A 49 1.95 2.62 -14.56
CA HIS A 49 1.13 1.77 -15.42
C HIS A 49 0.27 2.61 -16.39
N PRO A 50 0.20 2.24 -17.69
CA PRO A 50 -0.53 3.02 -18.70
C PRO A 50 -2.05 2.92 -18.60
N THR A 51 -2.58 1.89 -17.92
CA THR A 51 -4.04 1.62 -17.86
C THR A 51 -4.63 1.73 -16.45
N VAL A 52 -3.84 1.59 -15.40
CA VAL A 52 -4.31 1.57 -14.01
C VAL A 52 -3.52 2.54 -13.14
N LEU A 53 -4.05 2.81 -11.96
CA LEU A 53 -3.38 3.51 -10.88
C LEU A 53 -3.31 2.59 -9.67
N GLY A 54 -2.12 2.47 -9.10
CA GLY A 54 -1.90 1.73 -7.87
C GLY A 54 -1.90 2.68 -6.67
N ILE A 55 -2.54 2.28 -5.57
CA ILE A 55 -2.45 3.01 -4.29
C ILE A 55 -2.03 2.04 -3.21
N TYR A 56 -0.99 2.43 -2.48
CA TYR A 56 -0.36 1.64 -1.44
C TYR A 56 -0.25 2.45 -0.15
N LEU A 57 -0.36 1.75 0.96
CA LEU A 57 -0.01 2.21 2.29
C LEU A 57 1.40 1.72 2.61
N THR A 58 2.28 2.64 2.98
CA THR A 58 3.68 2.35 3.31
C THR A 58 3.93 2.64 4.78
N LEU A 59 4.52 1.68 5.50
CA LEU A 59 5.12 1.92 6.81
C LEU A 59 6.49 2.56 6.60
N ILE A 60 6.69 3.77 7.11
CA ILE A 60 7.92 4.54 6.95
C ILE A 60 8.85 4.34 8.14
N ASP A 61 8.28 4.36 9.34
CA ASP A 61 9.04 4.19 10.57
C ASP A 61 8.15 3.62 11.68
N GLY A 62 8.76 3.01 12.70
CA GLY A 62 8.07 2.52 13.89
C GLY A 62 8.32 1.05 14.20
N ALA A 63 7.70 0.57 15.28
CA ALA A 63 7.81 -0.83 15.70
C ALA A 63 7.10 -1.77 14.71
N PRO A 64 7.55 -3.04 14.60
CA PRO A 64 6.84 -4.07 13.83
C PRO A 64 5.36 -4.15 14.23
N CYS A 65 4.48 -4.18 13.24
CA CYS A 65 3.04 -4.17 13.49
C CYS A 65 2.28 -5.05 12.50
N THR A 66 1.13 -5.54 12.94
CA THR A 66 0.17 -6.24 12.11
C THR A 66 -0.92 -5.27 11.66
N LEU A 67 -1.04 -5.07 10.35
CA LEU A 67 -2.19 -4.41 9.76
C LEU A 67 -3.36 -5.40 9.72
N CYS A 68 -4.29 -5.29 10.68
CA CYS A 68 -5.43 -6.18 10.81
C CYS A 68 -6.44 -6.00 9.69
N SER A 69 -6.67 -4.76 9.29
CA SER A 69 -7.42 -4.44 8.08
C SER A 69 -7.05 -3.07 7.58
N TYR A 70 -7.28 -2.84 6.29
CA TYR A 70 -7.20 -1.50 5.74
C TYR A 70 -8.20 -1.31 4.61
N LYS A 71 -8.60 -0.06 4.43
CA LYS A 71 -9.52 0.40 3.41
C LYS A 71 -8.93 1.63 2.74
N LEU A 72 -8.76 1.56 1.43
CA LEU A 72 -8.40 2.69 0.59
C LEU A 72 -9.62 3.11 -0.21
N SER A 73 -9.88 4.40 -0.25
CA SER A 73 -11.04 4.94 -0.96
C SER A 73 -10.75 6.28 -1.59
N MET A 74 -11.34 6.55 -2.76
CA MET A 74 -11.47 7.89 -3.30
C MET A 74 -12.88 8.37 -3.06
N ILE A 75 -13.02 9.59 -2.54
CA ILE A 75 -14.32 10.18 -2.21
C ILE A 75 -14.55 11.49 -2.96
N THR A 76 -15.82 11.84 -3.15
CA THR A 76 -16.21 13.15 -3.69
C THR A 76 -15.93 14.25 -2.67
N ASN A 77 -15.70 15.46 -3.19
CA ASN A 77 -15.49 16.66 -2.37
C ASN A 77 -16.80 17.41 -2.07
N THR A 78 -17.93 16.77 -2.32
CA THR A 78 -19.27 17.29 -2.02
C THR A 78 -19.66 17.00 -0.58
N LYS A 79 -20.70 17.68 -0.09
CA LYS A 79 -21.35 17.35 1.18
C LYS A 79 -22.78 16.87 0.90
N PRO A 80 -23.12 15.61 1.21
CA PRO A 80 -22.25 14.56 1.77
C PRO A 80 -21.18 14.09 0.78
N SER A 81 -20.07 13.57 1.32
CA SER A 81 -19.03 12.92 0.52
C SER A 81 -19.48 11.51 0.15
N LEU A 82 -19.32 11.14 -1.11
CA LEU A 82 -19.68 9.83 -1.64
C LEU A 82 -18.40 9.03 -1.95
N LEU A 83 -18.44 7.72 -1.70
CA LEU A 83 -17.37 6.79 -2.10
C LEU A 83 -17.47 6.54 -3.60
N ILE A 84 -16.39 6.79 -4.33
CA ILE A 84 -16.32 6.56 -5.78
C ILE A 84 -15.53 5.29 -6.08
N PHE A 85 -14.36 5.14 -5.45
CA PHE A 85 -13.58 3.90 -5.50
C PHE A 85 -13.34 3.44 -4.07
N ILE A 86 -13.45 2.14 -3.82
CA ILE A 86 -13.20 1.53 -2.53
C ILE A 86 -12.59 0.15 -2.71
N ASN A 87 -11.44 -0.06 -2.08
CA ASN A 87 -10.82 -1.37 -1.95
C ASN A 87 -10.51 -1.62 -0.48
N LYS A 88 -10.82 -2.83 0.00
CA LYS A 88 -10.66 -3.23 1.39
C LYS A 88 -9.86 -4.52 1.45
N CYS A 89 -8.90 -4.57 2.37
CA CYS A 89 -8.23 -5.79 2.77
C CYS A 89 -8.61 -6.09 4.23
N THR A 90 -9.09 -7.30 4.48
CA THR A 90 -9.37 -7.83 5.83
C THR A 90 -8.39 -8.91 6.25
N GLN A 91 -7.43 -9.25 5.38
CA GLN A 91 -6.37 -10.18 5.73
C GLN A 91 -5.35 -9.43 6.59
N GLN A 92 -4.94 -10.07 7.69
CA GLN A 92 -3.86 -9.56 8.51
C GLN A 92 -2.56 -9.56 7.70
N ARG A 93 -1.83 -8.44 7.73
CA ARG A 93 -0.54 -8.29 7.06
C ARG A 93 0.50 -7.81 8.06
N ILE A 94 1.57 -8.54 8.22
CA ILE A 94 2.68 -8.15 9.10
C ILE A 94 3.59 -7.20 8.34
N PHE A 95 3.94 -6.08 8.96
CA PHE A 95 4.99 -5.18 8.51
C PHE A 95 6.23 -5.47 9.37
N PRO A 96 7.16 -6.31 8.88
CA PRO A 96 8.30 -6.76 9.69
C PRO A 96 9.33 -5.65 9.89
N SER A 97 9.37 -4.67 8.99
CA SER A 97 10.30 -3.53 9.07
C SER A 97 9.83 -2.32 8.24
N ASN A 98 10.60 -1.23 8.32
CA ASN A 98 10.37 0.02 7.62
C ASN A 98 10.50 -0.14 6.09
N GLY A 99 9.72 0.65 5.34
CA GLY A 99 9.78 0.73 3.89
C GLY A 99 8.88 -0.27 3.15
N PHE A 100 8.19 -1.15 3.87
CA PHE A 100 7.20 -2.05 3.28
C PHE A 100 5.92 -1.31 2.88
N SER A 101 5.42 -1.63 1.69
CA SER A 101 4.19 -1.07 1.11
C SER A 101 3.19 -2.17 0.81
N TRP A 102 1.93 -1.98 1.18
CA TRP A 102 0.81 -2.86 0.86
C TRP A 102 -0.35 -2.06 0.30
N GLY A 103 -1.00 -2.56 -0.75
CA GLY A 103 -2.03 -1.81 -1.44
C GLY A 103 -2.68 -2.57 -2.56
N PHE A 104 -3.30 -1.80 -3.45
CA PHE A 104 -4.00 -2.31 -4.62
C PHE A 104 -3.33 -1.75 -5.86
N GLU A 105 -2.64 -2.61 -6.62
CA GLU A 105 -2.00 -2.25 -7.89
C GLU A 105 -3.03 -1.79 -8.92
N ASN A 106 -4.17 -2.48 -8.97
CA ASN A 106 -5.31 -2.14 -9.80
C ASN A 106 -6.37 -1.39 -8.99
N PHE A 107 -5.99 -0.32 -8.27
CA PHE A 107 -6.93 0.40 -7.41
C PHE A 107 -8.10 0.99 -8.21
N CYS A 108 -7.80 1.66 -9.33
CA CYS A 108 -8.78 2.03 -10.34
C CYS A 108 -8.10 2.12 -11.71
N THR A 109 -8.91 2.06 -12.77
CA THR A 109 -8.42 2.30 -14.12
C THR A 109 -8.28 3.80 -14.40
N ARG A 110 -7.36 4.14 -15.29
CA ARG A 110 -7.20 5.53 -15.77
C ARG A 110 -8.41 6.01 -16.58
N ARG A 111 -9.21 5.09 -17.14
CA ARG A 111 -10.47 5.41 -17.81
C ARG A 111 -11.51 5.86 -16.79
N GLU A 112 -11.74 5.07 -15.75
CA GLU A 112 -12.66 5.42 -14.66
C GLU A 112 -12.27 6.75 -14.02
N LEU A 113 -10.98 7.00 -13.77
CA LEU A 113 -10.52 8.29 -13.22
C LEU A 113 -10.80 9.50 -14.15
N LYS A 114 -10.90 9.27 -15.47
CA LYS A 114 -11.27 10.33 -16.43
C LYS A 114 -12.78 10.54 -16.47
N ASP A 115 -13.54 9.46 -16.48
CA ASP A 115 -15.01 9.47 -16.57
C ASP A 115 -15.62 10.07 -15.28
N GLU A 116 -15.13 9.63 -14.12
CA GLU A 116 -15.60 10.08 -12.80
C GLU A 116 -15.01 11.42 -12.34
N ARG A 117 -14.18 12.06 -13.17
CA ARG A 117 -13.43 13.29 -12.82
C ARG A 117 -14.31 14.36 -12.17
N HIS A 118 -15.50 14.55 -12.72
CA HIS A 118 -16.43 15.60 -12.31
C HIS A 118 -16.99 15.36 -10.89
N LEU A 119 -16.99 14.11 -10.41
CA LEU A 119 -17.42 13.73 -9.07
C LEU A 119 -16.28 13.78 -8.05
N ILE A 120 -15.09 13.28 -8.43
CA ILE A 120 -13.96 13.12 -7.50
C ILE A 120 -13.10 14.38 -7.32
N CYS A 121 -13.15 15.31 -8.27
CA CYS A 121 -12.26 16.46 -8.32
C CYS A 121 -12.95 17.70 -7.75
N ASP A 122 -12.33 18.35 -6.75
CA ASP A 122 -12.84 19.63 -6.27
C ASP A 122 -12.82 20.66 -7.42
N PRO A 123 -13.94 21.33 -7.74
CA PRO A 123 -14.03 22.17 -8.92
C PRO A 123 -13.11 23.38 -8.88
N LYS A 124 -12.69 23.85 -7.70
CA LYS A 124 -11.82 25.03 -7.55
C LYS A 124 -10.34 24.64 -7.51
N THR A 125 -9.97 23.78 -6.57
CA THR A 125 -8.59 23.38 -6.28
C THR A 125 -8.07 22.27 -7.19
N LYS A 126 -8.97 21.54 -7.85
CA LYS A 126 -8.67 20.35 -8.67
C LYS A 126 -8.01 19.21 -7.89
N LEU A 127 -8.20 19.18 -6.57
CA LEU A 127 -7.71 18.11 -5.71
C LEU A 127 -8.70 16.93 -5.67
N ILE A 128 -8.16 15.74 -5.49
CA ILE A 128 -8.92 14.51 -5.20
C ILE A 128 -8.61 14.11 -3.76
N ASN A 129 -9.64 13.73 -3.01
CA ASN A 129 -9.49 13.20 -1.68
C ASN A 129 -9.39 11.66 -1.73
N VAL A 130 -8.25 11.15 -1.29
CA VAL A 130 -8.01 9.73 -1.04
C VAL A 130 -8.08 9.52 0.47
N ARG A 131 -9.08 8.77 0.92
CA ARG A 131 -9.25 8.36 2.31
C ARG A 131 -8.67 6.97 2.55
N CYS A 132 -7.85 6.87 3.58
CA CYS A 132 -7.33 5.62 4.11
C CYS A 132 -7.91 5.40 5.51
N THR A 133 -8.49 4.23 5.76
CA THR A 133 -8.85 3.77 7.10
C THR A 133 -8.05 2.52 7.39
N ILE A 134 -7.29 2.51 8.49
CA ILE A 134 -6.47 1.36 8.88
C ILE A 134 -6.84 0.90 10.27
N SER A 135 -6.75 -0.40 10.49
CA SER A 135 -6.81 -1.03 11.79
C SER A 135 -5.50 -1.77 11.98
N ILE A 136 -4.71 -1.33 12.95
CA ILE A 136 -3.39 -1.89 13.25
C ILE A 136 -3.42 -2.53 14.63
N GLU A 137 -2.87 -3.73 14.73
CA GLU A 137 -2.52 -4.39 15.99
C GLU A 137 -1.01 -4.37 16.11
N ILE A 138 -0.51 -3.83 17.22
CA ILE A 138 0.93 -3.67 17.40
C ILE A 138 1.44 -4.80 18.29
N LEU A 139 2.42 -5.53 17.78
CA LEU A 139 2.98 -6.71 18.45
C LEU A 139 3.96 -6.24 19.53
N THR A 140 3.83 -6.77 20.74
CA THR A 140 4.87 -6.59 21.77
C THR A 140 6.09 -7.46 21.40
N PRO A 141 7.34 -7.02 21.64
CA PRO A 141 8.55 -7.61 21.03
C PRO A 141 8.90 -9.05 21.41
N ASN A 142 8.03 -9.78 22.11
CA ASN A 142 8.41 -11.02 22.79
C ASN A 142 8.01 -12.32 22.08
N ASN A 143 7.59 -12.31 20.81
CA ASN A 143 7.58 -13.50 19.95
C ASN A 143 7.13 -13.10 18.54
N ILE A 144 8.06 -12.59 17.73
CA ILE A 144 7.89 -12.62 16.28
C ILE A 144 8.57 -13.91 15.84
N THR A 145 7.82 -15.00 15.75
CA THR A 145 8.18 -16.01 14.76
C THR A 145 7.90 -15.36 13.43
N ASP A 146 8.96 -15.14 12.66
CA ASP A 146 8.92 -14.56 11.33
C ASP A 146 8.17 -15.54 10.42
N ASP A 147 6.84 -15.48 10.47
CA ASP A 147 5.98 -16.20 9.54
C ASP A 147 6.11 -15.50 8.18
N HIS A 148 7.22 -15.79 7.49
CA HIS A 148 7.45 -15.49 6.08
C HIS A 148 6.44 -16.20 5.14
N HIS A 149 5.42 -16.84 5.70
CA HIS A 149 4.35 -17.46 4.98
C HIS A 149 3.37 -16.38 4.46
N LEU A 150 3.42 -16.21 3.13
CA LEU A 150 2.38 -15.61 2.28
C LEU A 150 2.41 -14.09 2.10
N ALA A 151 3.56 -13.59 1.65
CA ALA A 151 3.58 -12.43 0.78
C ALA A 151 3.53 -12.88 -0.71
N THR A 152 2.54 -13.69 -1.06
CA THR A 152 2.31 -14.18 -2.44
C THR A 152 1.98 -13.07 -3.44
N ASP A 153 1.72 -11.84 -2.99
CA ASP A 153 1.40 -10.69 -3.85
C ASP A 153 2.62 -9.78 -4.12
N LEU A 154 3.80 -10.06 -3.55
CA LEU A 154 5.00 -9.21 -3.71
C LEU A 154 5.67 -9.32 -5.08
N PHE A 155 5.44 -10.41 -5.82
CA PHE A 155 6.12 -10.70 -7.08
C PHE A 155 5.62 -9.85 -8.28
N HIS A 156 4.54 -9.09 -8.13
CA HIS A 156 4.07 -8.18 -9.19
C HIS A 156 4.61 -6.74 -9.08
N THR A 157 5.26 -6.39 -7.97
CA THR A 157 5.65 -4.99 -7.70
C THR A 157 7.06 -4.62 -8.18
N ARG A 158 7.92 -5.59 -8.51
CA ARG A 158 9.29 -5.39 -9.03
C ARG A 158 9.72 -6.57 -9.91
N SER A 159 10.68 -6.34 -10.83
CA SER A 159 11.29 -7.46 -11.57
C SER A 159 11.98 -8.43 -10.61
N LEU A 160 12.02 -9.71 -11.00
CA LEU A 160 12.66 -10.77 -10.23
C LEU A 160 14.11 -10.41 -9.84
N GLU A 161 14.85 -9.71 -10.72
CA GLU A 161 16.23 -9.29 -10.42
C GLU A 161 16.32 -8.29 -9.26
N LEU A 162 15.38 -7.34 -9.18
CA LEU A 162 15.36 -6.33 -8.10
C LEU A 162 15.02 -6.96 -6.75
N TRP A 163 14.20 -8.01 -6.74
CA TRP A 163 13.92 -8.79 -5.53
C TRP A 163 15.15 -9.60 -5.11
N ILE A 164 15.83 -10.25 -6.06
CA ILE A 164 17.07 -10.98 -5.78
C ILE A 164 18.13 -10.04 -5.18
N GLU A 165 18.29 -8.82 -5.69
CA GLU A 165 19.22 -7.85 -5.11
C GLU A 165 18.81 -7.36 -3.72
N PHE A 166 17.52 -7.10 -3.50
CA PHE A 166 17.00 -6.68 -2.19
C PHE A 166 17.23 -7.75 -1.12
N LEU A 167 16.99 -9.02 -1.48
CA LEU A 167 17.08 -10.15 -0.56
C LEU A 167 18.54 -10.56 -0.29
N LYS A 168 19.43 -10.45 -1.29
CA LYS A 168 20.88 -10.59 -1.10
C LYS A 168 21.46 -9.62 -0.05
N ARG A 169 20.85 -8.43 0.10
CA ARG A 169 21.28 -7.45 1.11
C ARG A 169 20.81 -7.80 2.53
N ASN A 170 19.82 -8.67 2.69
CA ASN A 170 19.17 -8.96 3.97
C ASN A 170 19.47 -10.37 4.53
N ASN A 171 20.34 -11.17 3.90
CA ASN A 171 20.82 -12.49 4.37
C ASN A 171 19.78 -13.65 4.48
N ASP A 172 18.57 -13.53 3.93
CA ASP A 172 17.54 -14.59 3.93
C ASP A 172 17.65 -15.59 2.75
N LEU A 173 18.75 -16.34 2.66
CA LEU A 173 19.04 -17.19 1.49
C LEU A 173 18.48 -18.63 1.44
N PRO A 174 18.31 -19.40 2.54
CA PRO A 174 18.09 -20.85 2.40
C PRO A 174 16.73 -21.26 1.83
N GLU A 175 15.62 -20.69 2.30
CA GLU A 175 14.28 -21.07 1.84
C GLU A 175 13.92 -20.46 0.48
N LEU A 176 14.55 -19.34 0.12
CA LEU A 176 14.29 -18.61 -1.12
C LEU A 176 14.89 -19.31 -2.35
N THR A 177 16.05 -19.95 -2.19
CA THR A 177 16.71 -20.71 -3.26
C THR A 177 15.81 -21.81 -3.81
N ASN A 178 15.07 -22.49 -2.94
CA ASN A 178 14.14 -23.57 -3.34
C ASN A 178 12.90 -23.06 -4.07
N ARG A 179 12.46 -21.82 -3.81
CA ARG A 179 11.24 -21.25 -4.41
C ARG A 179 11.51 -20.49 -5.70
N VAL A 180 12.63 -19.76 -5.78
CA VAL A 180 13.11 -19.14 -7.03
C VAL A 180 13.44 -20.20 -8.07
N ASN A 181 14.07 -21.31 -7.68
CA ASN A 181 14.33 -22.42 -8.59
C ASN A 181 13.03 -23.06 -9.13
N ARG A 182 11.97 -23.18 -8.30
CA ARG A 182 10.65 -23.64 -8.77
C ARG A 182 9.98 -22.69 -9.76
N GLU A 183 10.08 -21.39 -9.56
CA GLU A 183 9.49 -20.42 -10.49
C GLU A 183 10.28 -20.32 -11.81
N ILE A 184 11.60 -20.49 -11.78
CA ILE A 184 12.42 -20.62 -12.99
C ILE A 184 12.04 -21.90 -13.76
N GLU A 185 11.90 -23.04 -13.07
CA GLU A 185 11.47 -24.30 -13.68
C GLU A 185 10.08 -24.25 -14.30
N ASN A 186 9.14 -23.48 -13.71
CA ASN A 186 7.79 -23.33 -14.24
C ASN A 186 7.70 -22.38 -15.44
N ASN A 187 8.61 -21.40 -15.57
CA ASN A 187 8.66 -20.47 -16.71
C ASN A 187 9.47 -20.99 -17.90
N LEU A 188 10.21 -22.09 -17.74
CA LEU A 188 10.97 -22.76 -18.80
C LEU A 188 10.21 -23.94 -19.44
N LYS A 189 8.97 -24.21 -19.02
CA LYS A 189 8.04 -25.15 -19.65
C LYS A 189 7.05 -24.43 -20.56
#